data_AF-A0A2V7EW99-F1
#
_entry.id   AF-A0A2V7EW99-F1
#
_cell.length_a   1.000
_cell.length_b   1.000
_cell.length_c   1.000
_cell.angle_alpha   90.00
_cell.angle_beta   90.00
_cell.angle_gamma   90.00
#
_symmetry.space_group_name_H-M   'P 1'
#
loop_
_entity.id
_entity.type
_entity.pdbx_description
1 polymer ?
#
loop_
_entity_poly.entity_id
_entity_poly.type
_entity_poly.pdbx_seq_one_letter_code
_entity_poly.pdbx_strand_id
1 'polypeptide(L)'
;ACDASRVVMRHDADGQITEIGARTRTIPPALRRALEHRDQGCRFPGCNRRLGQGHHIRHWARGGPTTLSNLTMLCRRHHRAVHEEGFQVERRSDGELCFRRPDGTLLVESPALPPVAIDPVRTICARNAADGIHIDAQTSKPGWLGEWLDVGYAIDVLHPAATGERATVT
;
A
#
# COMPACT_ATOMS: atom_id res chain seq x y z
N ALA A 1 2.62 12.05 -36.08
CA ALA A 1 3.08 13.39 -35.66
C ALA A 1 3.04 13.44 -34.13
N CYS A 2 4.15 13.83 -33.50
CA CYS A 2 4.52 13.56 -32.10
C CYS A 2 4.62 14.86 -31.26
N ASP A 3 3.76 15.82 -31.57
CA ASP A 3 3.84 17.20 -31.12
C ASP A 3 2.45 17.86 -31.02
N ALA A 4 1.39 17.06 -31.18
CA ALA A 4 0.01 17.53 -30.98
C ALA A 4 -0.32 17.67 -29.49
N SER A 5 -0.22 18.89 -28.96
CA SER A 5 -0.80 19.25 -27.67
C SER A 5 -2.31 19.49 -27.84
N ARG A 6 -3.15 18.64 -27.24
CA ARG A 6 -4.60 18.89 -27.17
C ARG A 6 -4.91 19.50 -25.82
N VAL A 7 -5.41 20.73 -25.82
CA VAL A 7 -6.02 21.36 -24.64
C VAL A 7 -7.46 20.85 -24.54
N VAL A 8 -7.81 20.27 -23.40
CA VAL A 8 -9.15 19.82 -23.05
C VAL A 8 -9.71 20.83 -22.06
N MET A 9 -10.79 21.50 -22.46
CA MET A 9 -11.64 22.28 -21.57
C MET A 9 -12.87 21.46 -21.25
N ARG A 10 -13.12 21.23 -19.97
CA ARG A 10 -14.37 20.65 -19.48
C ARG A 10 -15.25 21.78 -19.00
N HIS A 11 -16.52 21.71 -19.33
CA HIS A 11 -17.55 22.65 -18.89
C HIS A 11 -18.55 21.93 -17.97
N ASP A 12 -19.23 22.68 -17.10
CA ASP A 12 -20.43 22.18 -16.41
C ASP A 12 -21.67 22.29 -17.30
N ALA A 13 -22.84 21.98 -16.73
CA ALA A 13 -24.13 22.05 -17.42
C ALA A 13 -24.51 23.49 -17.85
N ASP A 14 -23.98 24.50 -17.18
CA ASP A 14 -24.22 25.93 -17.44
C ASP A 14 -23.18 26.52 -18.41
N GLY A 15 -22.28 25.69 -18.94
CA GLY A 15 -21.24 26.09 -19.90
C GLY A 15 -20.02 26.77 -19.27
N GLN A 16 -19.91 26.81 -17.93
CA GLN A 16 -18.75 27.36 -17.24
C GLN A 16 -17.58 26.37 -17.26
N ILE A 17 -16.37 26.89 -17.47
CA ILE A 17 -15.17 26.04 -17.52
C ILE A 17 -14.89 25.49 -16.12
N THR A 18 -14.98 24.16 -15.98
CA THR A 18 -14.66 23.45 -14.74
C THR A 18 -13.23 22.93 -14.72
N GLU A 19 -12.60 22.71 -15.89
CA GLU A 19 -11.24 22.21 -15.94
C GLU A 19 -10.54 22.52 -17.26
N ILE A 20 -9.25 22.83 -17.21
CA ILE A 20 -8.38 22.99 -18.38
C ILE A 20 -7.20 22.04 -18.21
N GLY A 21 -6.93 21.20 -19.20
CA GLY A 21 -5.75 20.32 -19.18
C GLY A 21 -5.15 20.13 -20.55
N ALA A 22 -3.82 20.15 -20.65
CA ALA A 22 -3.11 19.83 -21.88
C ALA A 22 -2.70 18.35 -21.91
N ARG A 23 -2.38 17.80 -23.07
CA ARG A 23 -1.73 16.48 -23.18
C ARG A 23 -0.22 16.60 -22.99
N THR A 24 0.23 16.91 -21.78
CA THR A 24 1.66 16.99 -21.44
C THR A 24 2.07 15.83 -20.54
N ARG A 25 3.21 15.18 -20.85
CA ARG A 25 3.77 14.17 -19.95
C ARG A 25 4.06 14.74 -18.55
N THR A 26 4.62 15.95 -18.51
CA THR A 26 4.95 16.65 -17.26
C THR A 26 3.73 17.38 -16.71
N ILE A 27 3.47 17.23 -15.41
CA ILE A 27 2.39 17.91 -14.69
C ILE A 27 2.83 19.36 -14.43
N PRO A 28 2.10 20.38 -14.91
CA PRO A 28 2.45 21.78 -14.67
C PRO A 28 2.46 22.15 -13.17
N PRO A 29 3.30 23.09 -12.71
CA PRO A 29 3.43 23.43 -11.29
C PRO A 29 2.11 23.86 -10.61
N ALA A 30 1.24 24.61 -11.31
CA ALA A 30 -0.06 24.99 -10.77
C ALA A 30 -0.97 23.78 -10.51
N LEU A 31 -1.03 22.86 -11.47
CA LEU A 31 -1.79 21.62 -11.35
C LEU A 31 -1.18 20.69 -10.29
N ARG A 32 0.15 20.68 -10.17
CA ARG A 32 0.86 19.96 -9.13
C ARG A 32 0.47 20.45 -7.72
N ARG A 33 0.42 21.76 -7.50
CA ARG A 33 -0.03 22.35 -6.23
C ARG A 33 -1.48 22.01 -5.91
N ALA A 34 -2.37 22.09 -6.90
CA ALA A 34 -3.77 21.68 -6.74
C ALA A 34 -3.89 20.20 -6.37
N LEU A 35 -3.08 19.34 -6.99
CA LEU A 35 -3.03 17.91 -6.69
C LEU A 35 -2.52 17.63 -5.27
N GLU A 36 -1.46 18.30 -4.85
CA GLU A 36 -0.94 18.22 -3.47
C GLU A 36 -2.00 18.65 -2.45
N HIS A 37 -2.71 19.74 -2.72
CA HIS A 37 -3.77 20.23 -1.84
C HIS A 37 -4.97 19.27 -1.76
N ARG A 38 -5.41 18.70 -2.88
CA ARG A 38 -6.54 17.76 -2.90
C ARG A 38 -6.18 16.42 -2.25
N ASP A 39 -5.00 15.89 -2.56
CA ASP A 39 -4.66 14.50 -2.21
C ASP A 39 -3.96 14.38 -0.86
N GLN A 40 -3.30 15.43 -0.35
CA GLN A 40 -2.61 15.49 0.95
C GLN A 40 -1.58 14.37 1.23
N GLY A 41 -1.22 13.59 0.20
CA GLY A 41 -0.32 12.45 0.31
C GLY A 41 -0.64 11.36 -0.70
N CYS A 42 -0.02 10.21 -0.55
CA CYS A 42 -0.31 9.03 -1.37
C CYS A 42 -1.77 8.58 -1.15
N ARG A 43 -2.55 8.45 -2.23
CA ARG A 43 -3.95 8.01 -2.18
C ARG A 43 -4.16 6.49 -2.22
N PHE A 44 -3.07 5.72 -2.25
CA PHE A 44 -3.15 4.26 -2.25
C PHE A 44 -3.69 3.77 -0.89
N PRO A 45 -4.64 2.82 -0.85
CA PRO A 45 -5.30 2.42 0.40
C PRO A 45 -4.30 2.00 1.49
N GLY A 46 -4.46 2.57 2.69
CA GLY A 46 -3.60 2.31 3.85
C GLY A 46 -2.23 2.99 3.83
N CYS A 47 -1.89 3.78 2.80
CA CYS A 47 -0.62 4.50 2.75
C CYS A 47 -0.72 5.89 3.41
N ASN A 48 0.15 6.17 4.39
CA ASN A 48 0.20 7.48 5.05
C ASN A 48 1.40 8.35 4.62
N ARG A 49 1.98 8.08 3.44
CA ARG A 49 3.18 8.82 2.97
C ARG A 49 2.76 10.16 2.36
N ARG A 50 3.22 11.27 2.94
CA ARG A 50 2.91 12.65 2.50
C ARG A 50 3.59 13.06 1.19
N LEU A 51 4.75 12.48 0.88
CA LEU A 51 5.50 12.77 -0.33
C LEU A 51 5.12 11.81 -1.46
N GLY A 52 4.76 12.37 -2.62
CA GLY A 52 4.36 11.60 -3.79
C GLY A 52 4.57 12.32 -5.10
N GLN A 53 4.34 11.59 -6.18
CA GLN A 53 4.37 12.00 -7.58
C GLN A 53 2.94 11.96 -8.13
N GLY A 54 2.63 12.85 -9.06
CA GLY A 54 1.33 12.78 -9.75
C GLY A 54 1.35 11.66 -10.79
N HIS A 55 0.32 10.84 -10.77
CA HIS A 55 0.09 9.69 -11.63
C HIS A 55 -1.14 9.92 -12.50
N HIS A 56 -1.04 9.67 -13.80
CA HIS A 56 -2.18 9.68 -14.72
C HIS A 56 -2.99 8.38 -14.61
N ILE A 57 -4.22 8.46 -14.12
CA ILE A 57 -5.15 7.32 -13.97
C ILE A 57 -5.40 6.68 -15.34
N ARG A 58 -5.88 7.44 -16.32
CA ARG A 58 -5.74 7.09 -17.73
C ARG A 58 -4.37 7.53 -18.18
N HIS A 59 -3.50 6.57 -18.46
CA HIS A 59 -2.13 6.83 -18.85
C HIS A 59 -2.01 7.82 -20.02
N TRP A 60 -1.04 8.75 -19.94
CA TRP A 60 -0.83 9.79 -20.96
C TRP A 60 -0.62 9.20 -22.37
N ALA A 61 0.19 8.14 -22.48
CA ALA A 61 0.49 7.49 -23.77
C ALA A 61 -0.74 6.82 -24.39
N ARG A 62 -1.81 6.59 -23.61
CA ARG A 62 -3.11 6.09 -24.08
C ARG A 62 -4.12 7.23 -24.26
N GLY A 63 -3.62 8.46 -24.45
CA GLY A 63 -4.41 9.67 -24.69
C GLY A 63 -5.04 10.29 -23.44
N GLY A 64 -4.60 9.91 -22.24
CA GLY A 64 -5.04 10.51 -20.99
C GLY A 64 -4.68 12.00 -20.88
N PRO A 65 -5.62 12.89 -20.54
CA PRO A 65 -5.34 14.31 -20.41
C PRO A 65 -4.59 14.60 -19.10
N THR A 66 -3.81 15.68 -19.06
CA THR A 66 -3.18 16.16 -17.83
C THR A 66 -4.12 17.14 -17.16
N THR A 67 -5.09 16.57 -16.46
CA THR A 67 -6.14 17.27 -15.71
C THR A 67 -6.13 16.82 -14.26
N LEU A 68 -6.66 17.62 -13.34
CA LEU A 68 -6.71 17.26 -11.92
C LEU A 68 -7.56 15.99 -11.74
N SER A 69 -8.67 15.88 -12.48
CA SER A 69 -9.57 14.72 -12.50
C SER A 69 -8.89 13.41 -12.92
N ASN A 70 -7.96 13.46 -13.88
CA ASN A 70 -7.21 12.30 -14.37
C ASN A 70 -5.90 12.05 -13.60
N LEU A 71 -5.59 12.88 -12.60
CA LEU A 71 -4.39 12.73 -11.78
C LEU A 71 -4.73 12.20 -10.39
N THR A 72 -3.78 11.47 -9.80
CA THR A 72 -3.76 11.13 -8.38
C THR A 72 -2.33 11.11 -7.85
N MET A 73 -2.16 11.41 -6.56
CA MET A 73 -0.89 11.39 -5.89
C MET A 73 -0.52 9.99 -5.41
N LEU A 74 0.66 9.49 -5.81
CA LEU A 74 1.20 8.20 -5.36
C LEU A 74 2.65 8.36 -4.89
N CYS A 75 3.04 7.69 -3.80
CA CYS A 75 4.44 7.61 -3.40
C CYS A 75 5.24 6.76 -4.40
N ARG A 76 6.58 6.84 -4.40
CA ARG A 76 7.42 6.10 -5.37
C ARG A 76 7.08 4.61 -5.46
N ARG A 77 6.85 3.95 -4.32
CA ARG A 77 6.47 2.53 -4.25
C ARG A 77 5.14 2.26 -4.94
N HIS A 78 4.09 2.99 -4.60
CA HIS A 78 2.75 2.76 -5.18
C HIS A 78 2.64 3.28 -6.61
N HIS A 79 3.41 4.29 -6.98
CA HIS A 79 3.54 4.72 -8.36
C HIS A 79 4.09 3.57 -9.22
N ARG A 80 5.15 2.90 -8.75
CA ARG A 80 5.68 1.69 -9.39
C ARG A 80 4.65 0.56 -9.43
N ALA A 81 3.98 0.30 -8.31
CA ALA A 81 2.99 -0.78 -8.22
C ALA A 81 1.89 -0.65 -9.28
N VAL A 82 1.36 0.56 -9.47
CA VAL A 82 0.31 0.84 -10.47
C VAL A 82 0.88 0.89 -11.90
N HIS A 83 2.12 1.33 -12.07
CA HIS A 83 2.72 1.50 -13.39
C HIS A 83 3.31 0.19 -13.97
N GLU A 84 3.84 -0.70 -13.12
CA GLU A 84 4.66 -1.84 -13.52
C GLU A 84 4.15 -3.18 -12.95
N GLU A 85 3.55 -3.19 -11.77
CA GLU A 85 3.24 -4.43 -11.04
C GLU A 85 1.78 -4.89 -11.23
N GLY A 86 1.04 -4.23 -12.13
CA GLY A 86 -0.32 -4.64 -12.53
C GLY A 86 -1.45 -4.16 -11.61
N PHE A 87 -1.16 -3.36 -10.58
CA PHE A 87 -2.21 -2.71 -9.80
C PHE A 87 -2.98 -1.70 -10.66
N GLN A 88 -4.29 -1.64 -10.47
CA GLN A 88 -5.17 -0.76 -11.24
C GLN A 88 -5.70 0.35 -10.34
N VAL A 89 -5.89 1.53 -10.93
CA VAL A 89 -6.52 2.66 -10.28
C VAL A 89 -7.59 3.24 -11.21
N GLU A 90 -8.76 3.50 -10.66
CA GLU A 90 -9.88 4.12 -11.36
C GLU A 90 -10.47 5.22 -10.47
N ARG A 91 -10.94 6.31 -11.09
CA ARG A 91 -11.75 7.31 -10.40
C ARG A 91 -13.21 7.07 -10.73
N ARG A 92 -14.02 6.85 -9.70
CA ARG A 92 -15.47 6.64 -9.81
C ARG A 92 -16.19 7.97 -10.06
N SER A 93 -17.47 7.89 -10.43
CA SER A 93 -18.31 9.05 -10.73
C SER A 93 -18.55 9.97 -9.52
N ASP A 94 -18.49 9.42 -8.31
CA ASP A 94 -18.53 10.16 -7.03
C ASP A 94 -17.20 10.88 -6.71
N GLY A 95 -16.17 10.68 -7.54
CA GLY A 95 -14.84 11.25 -7.35
C GLY A 95 -13.89 10.37 -6.53
N GLU A 96 -14.35 9.28 -5.93
CA GLU A 96 -13.52 8.39 -5.12
C GLU A 96 -12.58 7.52 -5.96
N LEU A 97 -11.45 7.15 -5.36
CA LEU A 97 -10.47 6.29 -6.02
C LEU A 97 -10.69 4.83 -5.64
N CYS A 98 -10.72 3.99 -6.67
CA CYS A 98 -10.88 2.56 -6.57
C CYS A 98 -9.59 1.90 -7.01
N PHE A 99 -8.92 1.18 -6.11
CA PHE A 99 -7.70 0.44 -6.42
C PHE A 99 -7.98 -1.05 -6.48
N ARG A 100 -7.38 -1.74 -7.46
CA ARG A 100 -7.47 -3.21 -7.58
C ARG A 100 -6.08 -3.81 -7.60
N ARG A 101 -5.98 -4.99 -7.01
CA ARG A 101 -4.82 -5.88 -7.12
C ARG A 101 -4.67 -6.39 -8.56
N PRO A 102 -3.51 -6.96 -8.92
CA PRO A 102 -3.30 -7.56 -10.23
C PRO A 102 -4.31 -8.68 -10.57
N ASP A 103 -4.84 -9.36 -9.56
CA ASP A 103 -5.89 -10.37 -9.69
C ASP A 103 -7.32 -9.81 -9.83
N GLY A 104 -7.47 -8.47 -9.84
CA GLY A 104 -8.76 -7.77 -9.95
C GLY A 104 -9.48 -7.52 -8.62
N THR A 105 -8.99 -8.09 -7.52
CA THR A 105 -9.57 -7.92 -6.17
C THR A 105 -9.50 -6.46 -5.74
N LEU A 106 -10.62 -5.95 -5.22
CA LEU A 106 -10.71 -4.58 -4.73
C LEU A 106 -9.85 -4.38 -3.48
N LEU A 107 -9.04 -3.34 -3.46
CA LEU A 107 -8.39 -2.85 -2.25
C LEU A 107 -9.34 -1.90 -1.54
N VAL A 108 -9.94 -2.37 -0.45
CA VAL A 108 -10.72 -1.53 0.44
C VAL A 108 -9.78 -0.68 1.31
N GLU A 109 -10.24 0.50 1.69
CA GLU A 109 -9.62 1.25 2.77
C GLU A 109 -9.61 0.36 4.01
N SER A 110 -8.54 0.47 4.82
CA SER A 110 -8.32 -0.44 5.96
C SER A 110 -9.63 -0.62 6.74
N PRO A 111 -10.06 -1.86 7.02
CA PRO A 111 -11.31 -2.08 7.73
C PRO A 111 -11.29 -1.28 9.04
N ALA A 112 -12.45 -0.78 9.44
CA ALA A 112 -12.59 -0.04 10.69
C ALA A 112 -11.96 -0.87 11.81
N LEU A 113 -11.18 -0.20 12.67
CA LEU A 113 -10.64 -0.84 13.86
C LEU A 113 -11.82 -1.44 14.64
N PRO A 114 -11.72 -2.69 15.11
CA PRO A 114 -12.74 -3.26 15.95
C PRO A 114 -12.93 -2.36 17.19
N PRO A 115 -14.15 -2.28 17.73
CA PRO A 115 -14.40 -1.47 18.92
C PRO A 115 -13.45 -1.91 20.04
N VAL A 116 -12.72 -0.93 20.59
CA VAL A 116 -11.84 -1.16 21.72
C VAL A 116 -12.74 -1.30 22.96
N ALA A 117 -12.63 -2.43 23.67
CA ALA A 117 -13.34 -2.62 24.92
C ALA A 117 -12.99 -1.50 25.91
N ILE A 118 -13.92 -1.16 26.82
CA ILE A 118 -13.71 -0.15 27.88
C ILE A 118 -12.45 -0.47 28.71
N ASP A 119 -12.15 -1.76 28.85
CA ASP A 119 -10.90 -2.27 29.42
C ASP A 119 -10.22 -3.26 28.43
N PRO A 120 -9.39 -2.74 27.52
CA PRO A 120 -8.77 -3.57 26.48
C PRO A 120 -7.73 -4.54 27.06
N VAL A 121 -7.04 -4.14 28.13
CA VAL A 121 -6.03 -4.99 28.79
C VAL A 121 -6.71 -6.22 29.37
N ARG A 122 -7.77 -6.04 30.16
CA ARG A 122 -8.52 -7.17 30.73
C ARG A 122 -9.11 -8.07 29.67
N THR A 123 -9.63 -7.48 28.58
CA THR A 123 -10.20 -8.25 27.46
C THR A 123 -9.15 -9.13 26.79
N ILE A 124 -7.95 -8.59 26.53
CA ILE A 124 -6.83 -9.35 25.96
C ILE A 124 -6.36 -10.42 26.94
N CYS A 125 -6.21 -10.11 28.24
CA CYS A 125 -5.81 -11.08 29.25
C CYS A 125 -6.79 -12.25 29.37
N ALA A 126 -8.10 -11.98 29.37
CA ALA A 126 -9.13 -13.02 29.44
C ALA A 126 -9.10 -13.92 28.20
N ARG A 127 -8.94 -13.33 27.01
CA ARG A 127 -8.80 -14.08 25.77
C ARG A 127 -7.54 -14.95 25.76
N ASN A 128 -6.39 -14.38 26.13
CA ASN A 128 -5.14 -15.14 26.24
C ASN A 128 -5.28 -16.31 27.23
N ALA A 129 -5.92 -16.10 28.38
CA ALA A 129 -6.17 -17.16 29.35
C ALA A 129 -7.07 -18.28 28.78
N ALA A 130 -8.13 -17.92 28.05
CA ALA A 130 -9.00 -18.88 27.37
C ALA A 130 -8.28 -19.66 26.27
N ASP A 131 -7.35 -19.01 25.57
CA ASP A 131 -6.50 -19.61 24.53
C ASP A 131 -5.30 -20.38 25.11
N GLY A 132 -5.14 -20.42 26.45
CA GLY A 132 -3.99 -21.05 27.12
C GLY A 132 -2.66 -20.31 26.92
N ILE A 133 -2.70 -19.07 26.45
CA ILE A 133 -1.53 -18.22 26.21
C ILE A 133 -1.17 -17.52 27.51
N HIS A 134 -0.08 -17.97 28.15
CA HIS A 134 0.47 -17.29 29.33
C HIS A 134 1.55 -16.28 28.90
N ILE A 135 1.24 -14.98 29.03
CA ILE A 135 2.20 -13.89 28.82
C ILE A 135 2.65 -13.38 30.18
N ASP A 136 3.95 -13.43 30.46
CA ASP A 136 4.58 -12.93 31.68
C ASP A 136 5.91 -12.22 31.38
N ALA A 137 6.63 -11.83 32.44
CA ALA A 137 7.90 -11.13 32.31
C ALA A 137 9.04 -11.97 31.69
N GLN A 138 8.85 -13.29 31.57
CA GLN A 138 9.79 -14.20 30.92
C GLN A 138 9.40 -14.50 29.46
N THR A 139 8.20 -14.18 28.99
CA THR A 139 7.75 -14.50 27.61
C THR A 139 8.69 -13.95 26.54
N SER A 140 9.26 -12.76 26.74
CA SER A 140 10.23 -12.17 25.81
C SER A 140 11.67 -12.58 26.10
N LYS A 141 11.93 -13.35 27.17
CA LYS A 141 13.26 -13.86 27.45
C LYS A 141 13.52 -15.05 26.55
N PRO A 142 14.60 -15.03 25.77
CA PRO A 142 14.99 -16.23 25.05
C PRO A 142 15.28 -17.33 26.07
N GLY A 143 14.97 -18.58 25.72
CA GLY A 143 15.39 -19.75 26.52
C GLY A 143 16.92 -19.92 26.57
N TRP A 144 17.64 -19.08 25.83
CA TRP A 144 19.09 -18.98 25.77
C TRP A 144 19.64 -18.30 27.03
N LEU A 145 20.43 -19.02 27.82
CA LEU A 145 21.05 -18.53 29.06
C LEU A 145 22.44 -17.92 28.82
N GLY A 146 22.85 -17.75 27.55
CA GLY A 146 24.18 -17.27 27.18
C GLY A 146 25.14 -18.37 26.73
N GLU A 147 24.68 -19.61 26.61
CA GLU A 147 25.48 -20.71 26.05
C GLU A 147 25.96 -20.41 24.62
N TRP A 148 27.02 -21.06 24.15
CA TRP A 148 27.37 -20.89 22.74
C TRP A 148 26.32 -21.58 21.87
N LEU A 149 25.97 -20.97 20.73
CA LEU A 149 25.13 -21.61 19.73
C LEU A 149 25.74 -22.97 19.37
N ASP A 150 25.00 -24.05 19.61
CA ASP A 150 25.41 -25.38 19.18
C ASP A 150 25.26 -25.46 17.66
N VAL A 151 26.37 -25.15 16.97
CA VAL A 151 26.43 -25.17 15.50
C VAL A 151 26.18 -26.59 14.97
N GLY A 152 26.56 -27.63 15.71
CA GLY A 152 26.30 -29.02 15.34
C GLY A 152 24.81 -29.32 15.35
N TYR A 153 24.12 -29.02 16.45
CA TYR A 153 22.67 -29.17 16.55
C TYR A 153 21.91 -28.30 15.53
N ALA A 154 22.34 -27.06 15.32
CA ALA A 154 21.72 -26.15 14.35
C ALA A 154 21.85 -26.66 12.91
N ILE A 155 23.01 -27.21 12.54
CA ILE A 155 23.19 -27.90 11.25
C ILE A 155 22.30 -29.15 11.22
N ASP A 156 22.27 -29.94 12.28
CA ASP A 156 21.49 -31.18 12.31
C ASP A 156 19.97 -30.97 12.20
N VAL A 157 19.43 -29.85 12.70
CA VAL A 157 17.99 -29.58 12.66
C VAL A 157 17.55 -28.72 11.48
N LEU A 158 18.44 -27.88 10.93
CA LEU A 158 18.11 -26.94 9.86
C LEU A 158 18.69 -27.35 8.50
N HIS A 159 19.70 -28.22 8.46
CA HIS A 159 20.31 -28.64 7.21
C HIS A 159 19.52 -29.80 6.58
N PRO A 160 19.07 -29.69 5.32
CA PRO A 160 18.26 -30.71 4.66
C PRO A 160 18.88 -32.12 4.64
N ALA A 161 20.21 -32.22 4.69
CA ALA A 161 20.95 -33.48 4.68
C ALA A 161 21.06 -34.18 6.05
N ALA A 162 20.59 -33.57 7.13
CA ALA A 162 20.70 -34.11 8.49
C ALA A 162 19.60 -35.13 8.86
N THR A 163 18.78 -35.54 7.89
CA THR A 163 17.73 -36.57 8.03
C THR A 163 18.26 -38.01 8.01
N GLY A 164 19.59 -38.22 8.11
CA GLY A 164 20.21 -39.55 8.15
C GLY A 164 20.28 -40.16 9.55
N GLU A 165 19.96 -41.45 9.67
CA GLU A 165 19.87 -42.23 10.91
C GLU A 165 21.06 -42.05 11.86
N ARG A 166 20.75 -41.75 13.13
CA ARG A 166 21.74 -41.63 14.21
C ARG A 166 22.26 -43.03 14.58
N ALA A 167 23.53 -43.30 14.28
CA ALA A 167 24.24 -44.42 14.88
C ALA A 167 24.42 -44.14 16.38
N THR A 168 23.77 -44.95 17.22
CA THR A 168 23.98 -44.98 18.66
C THR A 168 25.38 -45.53 18.93
N VAL A 169 26.27 -44.71 19.47
CA VAL A 169 27.57 -45.16 19.99
C VAL A 169 27.40 -45.38 21.49
N THR A 170 27.69 -46.61 21.92
CA THR A 170 27.66 -47.11 23.30
C THR A 170 28.90 -46.65 24.06
#